data_AF-A0A2W4R3E8-F1
#
_entry.id   AF-A0A2W4R3E8-F1
#
_cell.length_a   1.000
_cell.length_b   1.000
_cell.length_c   1.000
_cell.angle_alpha   90.00
_cell.angle_beta   90.00
_cell.angle_gamma   90.00
#
_symmetry.space_group_name_H-M   'P 1'
#
loop_
_entity.id
_entity.type
_entity.pdbx_description
1 polymer ?
#
loop_
_entity_poly.entity_id
_entity_poly.type
_entity_poly.pdbx_seq_one_letter_code
_entity_poly.pdbx_strand_id
1 'polypeptide(L)'
;MIGAISALTILLIAYWYYKTAEELKLPILAWVAGGVIVYYAGFLFWMHIVLRSLLGGQFREHGFLLGITMDLTGVLAGTALSALFRSKIMLRG
;
A
#
# COMPACT_ATOMS: atom_id res chain seq x y z
N MET A 1 6.53 16.60 -6.27
CA MET A 1 7.53 15.85 -5.45
C MET A 1 6.91 14.78 -4.53
N ILE A 2 5.66 14.35 -4.76
CA ILE A 2 4.89 13.52 -3.79
C ILE A 2 4.96 12.00 -4.09
N GLY A 3 5.34 11.60 -5.32
CA GLY A 3 5.44 10.17 -5.69
C GLY A 3 6.63 9.40 -5.10
N ALA A 4 7.59 10.07 -4.46
CA ALA A 4 8.81 9.43 -3.97
C ALA A 4 8.57 8.51 -2.76
N ILE A 5 7.70 8.91 -1.83
CA ILE A 5 7.40 8.13 -0.61
C ILE A 5 6.66 6.84 -1.00
N SER A 6 5.61 6.97 -1.81
CA SER A 6 4.84 5.82 -2.28
C SER A 6 5.71 4.87 -3.12
N ALA A 7 6.60 5.39 -3.97
CA ALA A 7 7.53 4.56 -4.74
C ALA A 7 8.52 3.79 -3.86
N LEU A 8 9.10 4.45 -2.85
CA LEU A 8 9.99 3.79 -1.88
C LEU A 8 9.25 2.70 -1.10
N THR A 9 8.02 2.98 -0.65
CA THR A 9 7.22 1.97 0.08
C THR A 9 6.89 0.77 -0.79
N ILE A 10 6.57 0.96 -2.07
CA ILE A 10 6.31 -0.16 -2.99
C ILE A 10 7.55 -1.04 -3.15
N LEU A 11 8.73 -0.43 -3.30
CA LEU A 11 9.99 -1.20 -3.38
C LEU A 11 10.25 -1.99 -2.11
N LEU A 12 10.00 -1.39 -0.94
CA LEU A 12 10.09 -2.06 0.36
C LEU A 12 9.13 -3.24 0.47
N ILE A 13 7.86 -3.08 0.05
CA ILE A 13 6.88 -4.16 0.05
C ILE A 13 7.26 -5.26 -0.93
N ALA A 14 7.69 -4.91 -2.14
CA ALA A 14 8.15 -5.87 -3.14
C ALA A 14 9.34 -6.68 -2.61
N TYR A 15 10.32 -6.02 -2.01
CA TYR A 15 11.47 -6.68 -1.38
C TYR A 15 11.05 -7.58 -0.21
N TRP A 16 10.09 -7.13 0.61
CA TRP A 16 9.58 -7.92 1.74
C TRP A 16 8.89 -9.21 1.28
N TYR A 17 8.06 -9.12 0.25
CA TYR A 17 7.40 -10.28 -0.36
C TYR A 17 8.39 -11.19 -1.09
N TYR A 18 9.40 -10.62 -1.76
CA TYR A 18 10.48 -11.36 -2.39
C TYR A 18 11.22 -12.23 -1.36
N LYS A 19 11.70 -11.62 -0.27
CA LYS A 19 12.44 -12.32 0.79
C LYS A 19 11.60 -13.43 1.42
N THR A 20 10.31 -13.17 1.62
CA THR A 20 9.36 -14.16 2.17
C THR A 20 9.18 -15.35 1.24
N ALA A 21 9.01 -15.10 -0.06
CA ALA A 21 8.83 -16.17 -1.05
C ALA A 21 10.11 -16.98 -1.25
N GLU A 22 11.28 -16.33 -1.20
CA GLU A 22 12.59 -16.98 -1.25
C GLU A 22 12.81 -17.90 -0.04
N GLU A 23 12.56 -17.41 1.18
CA GLU A 23 12.68 -18.20 2.42
C GLU A 23 11.75 -19.41 2.44
N LEU A 24 10.54 -19.29 1.87
CA LEU A 24 9.53 -20.35 1.83
C LEU A 24 9.56 -21.20 0.56
N LYS A 25 10.48 -20.94 -0.39
CA LYS A 25 10.57 -21.60 -1.70
C LYS A 25 9.26 -21.56 -2.51
N LEU A 26 8.54 -20.45 -2.41
CA LEU A 26 7.26 -20.22 -3.10
C LEU A 26 7.47 -19.47 -4.42
N PRO A 27 6.48 -19.45 -5.34
CA PRO A 27 6.60 -18.73 -6.61
C PRO A 27 6.75 -17.22 -6.39
N ILE A 28 8.00 -16.74 -6.44
CA ILE A 28 8.42 -15.37 -6.11
C ILE A 28 7.60 -14.32 -6.87
N LEU A 29 7.47 -14.48 -8.18
CA LEU A 29 6.76 -13.51 -9.03
C LEU A 29 5.29 -13.35 -8.62
N ALA A 30 4.59 -14.44 -8.32
CA ALA A 30 3.19 -14.40 -7.90
C ALA A 30 3.03 -13.74 -6.52
N TRP A 31 3.96 -14.01 -5.61
CA TRP A 31 3.97 -13.41 -4.28
C TRP A 31 4.24 -11.91 -4.31
N VAL A 32 5.29 -11.48 -5.01
CA VAL A 32 5.62 -10.06 -5.18
C VAL A 32 4.48 -9.32 -5.87
N ALA A 33 3.93 -9.87 -6.97
CA ALA A 33 2.80 -9.27 -7.66
C ALA A 33 1.57 -9.15 -6.75
N GLY A 34 1.23 -10.20 -6.01
CA GLY A 34 0.12 -10.19 -5.05
C GLY A 34 0.29 -9.10 -3.99
N GLY A 35 1.46 -8.99 -3.38
CA GLY A 35 1.75 -7.99 -2.36
C GLY A 35 1.63 -6.55 -2.87
N VAL A 36 2.12 -6.29 -4.09
CA VAL A 36 2.03 -4.98 -4.74
C VAL A 36 0.58 -4.64 -5.12
N ILE A 37 -0.16 -5.59 -5.68
CA ILE A 37 -1.58 -5.40 -6.03
C ILE A 37 -2.40 -5.06 -4.79
N VAL A 38 -2.21 -5.79 -3.68
CA VAL A 38 -2.94 -5.55 -2.43
C VAL A 38 -2.58 -4.19 -1.83
N TYR A 39 -1.30 -3.81 -1.86
CA TYR A 39 -0.88 -2.47 -1.44
C TYR A 39 -1.60 -1.38 -2.22
N TYR A 40 -1.61 -1.47 -3.56
CA TYR A 40 -2.28 -0.48 -4.41
C TYR A 40 -3.79 -0.47 -4.20
N ALA A 41 -4.41 -1.64 -4.05
CA ALA A 41 -5.83 -1.73 -3.74
C ALA A 41 -6.16 -1.00 -2.43
N GLY A 42 -5.37 -1.21 -1.39
CA GLY A 42 -5.54 -0.52 -0.10
C GLY A 42 -5.29 0.98 -0.18
N PHE A 43 -4.22 1.39 -0.86
CA PHE A 43 -3.90 2.80 -1.07
C PHE A 43 -5.02 3.53 -1.81
N LEU A 44 -5.47 2.98 -2.96
CA LEU A 44 -6.52 3.58 -3.77
C LEU A 44 -7.87 3.59 -3.05
N PHE A 45 -8.19 2.52 -2.33
CA PHE A 45 -9.39 2.46 -1.49
C PHE A 45 -9.37 3.58 -0.42
N TRP A 46 -8.25 3.72 0.29
CA TRP A 46 -8.12 4.75 1.32
C TRP A 46 -8.21 6.16 0.73
N MET A 47 -7.51 6.43 -0.37
CA MET A 47 -7.51 7.74 -1.02
C MET A 47 -8.87 8.10 -1.61
N HIS A 48 -9.48 7.21 -2.39
CA HIS A 48 -10.65 7.55 -3.19
C HIS A 48 -11.99 7.24 -2.54
N ILE A 49 -12.03 6.36 -1.54
CA ILE A 49 -13.27 6.00 -0.85
C ILE A 49 -13.27 6.68 0.52
N VAL A 50 -12.24 6.46 1.34
CA VAL A 50 -12.20 6.97 2.72
C VAL A 50 -11.94 8.47 2.75
N LEU A 51 -10.76 8.91 2.28
CA LEU A 51 -10.35 10.31 2.34
C LEU A 51 -11.22 11.21 1.48
N ARG A 52 -11.60 10.76 0.28
CA ARG A 52 -12.53 11.51 -0.57
C ARG A 52 -13.89 11.71 0.10
N SER A 53 -14.44 10.71 0.78
CA SER A 53 -15.72 10.82 1.48
C SER A 53 -15.61 11.69 2.73
N LEU A 54 -14.47 11.67 3.43
CA LEU A 54 -14.25 12.45 4.65
C LEU A 54 -13.99 13.93 4.36
N LEU A 55 -13.21 14.24 3.34
CA LEU A 55 -12.75 15.60 3.04
C LEU A 55 -13.67 16.35 2.05
N GLY A 56 -14.53 15.63 1.30
CA GLY A 56 -15.47 16.24 0.36
C GLY A 56 -14.79 17.20 -0.62
N GLY A 57 -15.19 18.48 -0.62
CA GLY A 57 -14.60 19.51 -1.48
C GLY A 57 -13.13 19.81 -1.20
N GLN A 58 -12.68 19.67 0.05
CA GLN A 58 -11.28 19.89 0.43
C GLN A 58 -10.34 18.82 -0.15
N PHE A 59 -10.86 17.69 -0.62
CA PHE A 59 -10.05 16.68 -1.32
C PHE A 59 -9.47 17.19 -2.64
N ARG A 60 -10.10 18.18 -3.28
CA ARG A 60 -9.59 18.82 -4.50
C ARG A 60 -8.75 20.05 -4.18
N GLU A 61 -9.19 20.88 -3.24
CA GLU A 61 -8.50 22.12 -2.84
C GLU A 61 -7.80 21.95 -1.49
N HIS A 62 -6.82 21.05 -1.46
CA HIS A 62 -6.04 20.74 -0.27
C HIS A 62 -4.71 21.48 -0.31
N GLY A 63 -4.34 22.07 0.83
CA GLY A 63 -3.01 22.64 1.01
C GLY A 63 -1.93 21.55 1.03
N PHE A 64 -0.68 21.95 0.79
CA PHE A 64 0.49 21.05 0.74
C PHE A 64 0.61 20.12 1.97
N LEU A 65 0.34 20.65 3.16
CA LEU A 65 0.42 19.91 4.42
C LEU A 65 -0.66 18.83 4.53
N LEU A 66 -1.88 19.13 4.08
CA LEU A 66 -2.96 18.15 4.04
C LEU A 66 -2.67 17.05 3.01
N GLY A 67 -2.12 17.40 1.84
CA GLY A 67 -1.65 16.44 0.85
C GLY A 67 -0.64 15.43 1.43
N ILE A 68 0.39 15.92 2.14
CA ILE A 68 1.36 15.04 2.81
C ILE A 68 0.68 14.06 3.78
N THR A 69 -0.27 14.54 4.59
CA THR A 69 -0.98 13.66 5.54
C THR A 69 -1.88 12.63 4.83
N MET A 70 -2.51 13.01 3.73
CA MET A 70 -3.32 12.10 2.91
C MET A 70 -2.45 10.98 2.33
N ASP A 71 -1.28 11.33 1.78
CA ASP A 71 -0.35 10.33 1.26
C ASP A 71 0.20 9.44 2.37
N LEU A 72 0.60 10.02 3.52
CA LEU A 72 1.13 9.24 4.64
C LEU A 72 0.11 8.22 5.14
N THR A 73 -1.15 8.63 5.30
CA THR A 73 -2.24 7.75 5.75
C THR A 73 -2.62 6.72 4.68
N GLY A 74 -2.58 7.08 3.39
CA GLY A 74 -2.78 6.15 2.28
C GLY A 74 -1.69 5.08 2.20
N VAL A 75 -0.43 5.48 2.34
CA VAL A 75 0.73 4.55 2.38
C VAL A 75 0.60 3.60 3.57
N LEU A 76 0.22 4.11 4.75
CA LEU A 76 -0.03 3.29 5.93
C LEU A 76 -1.18 2.31 5.72
N ALA A 77 -2.30 2.74 5.13
CA ALA A 77 -3.44 1.88 4.83
C ALA A 77 -3.07 0.76 3.84
N GLY A 78 -2.38 1.10 2.74
CA GLY A 78 -1.89 0.14 1.76
C GLY A 78 -0.91 -0.87 2.38
N THR A 79 0.02 -0.38 3.21
CA THR A 79 1.00 -1.22 3.89
C THR A 79 0.33 -2.15 4.90
N ALA A 80 -0.63 -1.66 5.68
CA ALA A 80 -1.38 -2.46 6.64
C ALA A 80 -2.19 -3.57 5.95
N LEU A 81 -2.86 -3.26 4.84
CA LEU A 81 -3.58 -4.26 4.04
C LEU A 81 -2.64 -5.30 3.44
N SER A 82 -1.50 -4.86 2.89
CA SER A 82 -0.49 -5.78 2.37
C SER A 82 0.11 -6.67 3.47
N ALA A 83 0.37 -6.13 4.67
CA ALA A 83 0.82 -6.92 5.81
C ALA A 83 -0.23 -7.94 6.28
N LEU A 84 -1.51 -7.53 6.32
CA LEU A 84 -2.61 -8.42 6.67
C LEU A 84 -2.76 -9.56 5.64
N PHE A 85 -2.67 -9.26 4.35
CA PHE A 85 -2.73 -10.26 3.28
C PHE A 85 -1.59 -11.29 3.41
N ARG A 86 -0.36 -10.81 3.62
CA ARG A 86 0.81 -11.66 3.89
C ARG A 86 0.55 -12.60 5.07
N SER A 87 0.16 -12.07 6.22
CA SER A 87 0.01 -12.85 7.46
C SER A 87 -1.24 -13.75 7.50
N LYS A 88 -2.36 -13.35 6.90
CA LYS A 88 -3.65 -14.04 7.05
C LYS A 88 -4.03 -14.92 5.87
N ILE A 89 -3.55 -14.62 4.66
CA ILE A 89 -3.94 -15.37 3.46
C ILE A 89 -2.75 -16.17 2.96
N MET A 90 -1.61 -15.51 2.87
CA MET A 90 -0.45 -16.06 2.16
C MET A 90 0.39 -17.01 3.03
N LEU A 91 0.58 -16.69 4.31
CA LEU A 91 1.28 -17.54 5.29
C LEU A 91 0.37 -18.54 6.03
N ARG A 92 -0.93 -18.55 5.71
CA ARG A 92 -1.90 -19.50 6.29
C ARG A 92 -2.19 -20.72 5.38
N GLY A 93 -1.50 -20.82 4.24
CA GLY A 93 -1.45 -22.04 3.42
C GLY A 93 -0.34 -22.96 3.89
#